data_AF-A0A938MIV9-F1
#
_entry.id   AF-A0A938MIV9-F1
#
_cell.length_a   1.000
_cell.length_b   1.000
_cell.length_c   1.000
_cell.angle_alpha   90.00
_cell.angle_beta   90.00
_cell.angle_gamma   90.00
#
_symmetry.space_group_name_H-M   'P 1'
#
loop_
_entity.id
_entity.type
_entity.pdbx_description
1 polymer ?
#
loop_
_entity_poly.entity_id
_entity_poly.type
_entity_poly.pdbx_seq_one_letter_code
_entity_poly.pdbx_strand_id
1 'polypeptide(L)'
;HGGKIADLNARYGTAFGDFSEVPLVDFGYDAKTGRYADPDAKILDYQDFKEWASRRYFKPQMAAIRRADPNHLVTLSNHSRTSIGLWTGAARYFTGFSVPEQADLVDYFAVHENHTDAKQKAEDVVRGMILHARFCCAFGRKPVIFEEFTFGSQDEQKVADGQAQMVRGTVGHASGWMNWFLQFQHNEKAGNLPYRSAVLTDDFSPTAWGLRAKNLIRELQSADLSRQPAKTVIEVSREKELAPRTLGTQPTVCRDWGKYVHPMDFRWPRNEWIDLRLLEER
;
A
#
# COMPACT_ATOMS: atom_id res chain seq x y z
N HIS A 1 3.20 -24.00 -19.71
CA HIS A 1 3.14 -25.00 -18.62
C HIS A 1 1.83 -25.77 -18.75
N GLY A 2 1.89 -27.09 -18.93
CA GLY A 2 0.69 -27.93 -18.97
C GLY A 2 0.27 -28.33 -17.55
N GLY A 3 -0.37 -27.41 -16.82
CA GLY A 3 -0.85 -27.69 -15.47
C GLY A 3 -1.87 -28.83 -15.46
N LYS A 4 -1.85 -29.67 -14.41
CA LYS A 4 -2.80 -30.78 -14.25
C LYS A 4 -3.81 -30.42 -13.17
N ILE A 5 -5.10 -30.63 -13.45
CA ILE A 5 -6.16 -30.39 -12.47
C ILE A 5 -5.97 -31.21 -11.18
N ALA A 6 -5.35 -32.40 -11.28
CA ALA A 6 -5.01 -33.24 -10.14
C ALA A 6 -4.07 -32.55 -9.13
N ASP A 7 -3.11 -31.75 -9.61
CA ASP A 7 -2.17 -31.04 -8.74
C ASP A 7 -2.87 -29.90 -7.99
N LEU A 8 -3.78 -29.19 -8.67
CA LEU A 8 -4.64 -28.16 -8.06
C LEU A 8 -5.57 -28.78 -7.01
N ASN A 9 -6.23 -29.89 -7.35
CA ASN A 9 -7.11 -30.62 -6.45
C ASN A 9 -6.37 -31.09 -5.18
N ALA A 10 -5.15 -31.60 -5.31
CA ALA A 10 -4.34 -31.98 -4.17
C ALA A 10 -4.00 -30.79 -3.25
N ARG A 11 -3.69 -29.62 -3.82
CA ARG A 11 -3.38 -28.40 -3.06
C ARG A 11 -4.61 -27.78 -2.39
N TYR A 12 -5.76 -27.82 -3.06
CA TYR A 12 -6.99 -27.21 -2.57
C TYR A 12 -7.84 -28.18 -1.72
N GLY A 13 -7.53 -29.47 -1.73
CA GLY A 13 -8.39 -30.48 -1.10
C GLY A 13 -9.74 -30.61 -1.81
N THR A 14 -9.75 -30.52 -3.14
CA THR A 14 -10.95 -30.55 -4.00
C THR A 14 -10.92 -31.72 -4.98
N ALA A 15 -11.98 -31.88 -5.78
CA ALA A 15 -12.10 -32.95 -6.78
C ALA A 15 -12.76 -32.45 -8.08
N PHE A 16 -12.31 -31.30 -8.59
CA PHE A 16 -12.78 -30.76 -9.87
C PHE A 16 -12.37 -31.67 -11.03
N GLY A 17 -13.26 -31.86 -12.00
CA GLY A 17 -13.01 -32.62 -13.23
C GLY A 17 -12.05 -31.91 -14.18
N ASP A 18 -12.14 -30.58 -14.27
CA ASP A 18 -11.23 -29.74 -15.05
C ASP A 18 -11.15 -28.31 -14.49
N PHE A 19 -10.36 -27.45 -15.14
CA PHE A 19 -10.14 -26.06 -14.68
C PHE A 19 -11.37 -25.15 -14.83
N SER A 20 -12.33 -25.47 -15.71
CA SER A 20 -13.55 -24.68 -15.90
C SER A 20 -14.54 -24.82 -14.76
N GLU A 21 -14.42 -25.90 -13.98
CA GLU A 21 -15.24 -26.15 -12.78
C GLU A 21 -14.74 -25.40 -11.54
N VAL A 22 -13.52 -24.84 -11.57
CA VAL A 22 -12.91 -24.19 -10.40
C VAL A 22 -13.62 -22.85 -10.14
N PRO A 23 -14.36 -22.68 -9.03
CA PRO A 23 -15.04 -21.43 -8.75
C PRO A 23 -14.05 -20.35 -8.32
N LEU A 24 -14.47 -19.08 -8.43
CA LEU A 24 -13.76 -17.98 -7.81
C LEU A 24 -13.54 -18.24 -6.31
N VAL A 25 -12.50 -17.63 -5.77
CA VAL A 25 -12.17 -17.77 -4.36
C VAL A 25 -13.27 -17.17 -3.46
N ASP A 26 -13.64 -17.89 -2.41
CA ASP A 26 -14.47 -17.41 -1.32
C ASP A 26 -13.59 -16.98 -0.14
N PHE A 27 -13.55 -15.66 0.08
CA PHE A 27 -12.83 -15.04 1.19
C PHE A 27 -13.62 -14.98 2.50
N GLY A 28 -14.77 -15.65 2.59
CA GLY A 28 -15.51 -15.82 3.84
C GLY A 28 -14.54 -16.26 4.94
N TYR A 29 -14.59 -15.61 6.11
CA TYR A 29 -13.68 -15.90 7.22
C TYR A 29 -14.48 -16.17 8.48
N ASP A 30 -14.31 -17.36 9.04
CA ASP A 30 -14.90 -17.73 10.32
C ASP A 30 -13.93 -17.34 11.44
N ALA A 31 -14.28 -16.29 12.17
CA ALA A 31 -13.50 -15.79 13.29
C ALA A 31 -13.43 -16.78 14.47
N LYS A 32 -14.37 -17.73 14.60
CA LYS A 32 -14.35 -18.73 15.69
C LYS A 32 -13.32 -19.81 15.43
N THR A 33 -13.22 -20.29 14.19
CA THR A 33 -12.26 -21.33 13.80
C THR A 33 -10.93 -20.77 13.29
N GLY A 34 -10.88 -19.47 12.97
CA GLY A 34 -9.69 -18.80 12.45
C GLY A 34 -9.34 -19.24 11.03
N ARG A 35 -10.36 -19.55 10.21
CA ARG A 35 -10.20 -20.14 8.88
C ARG A 35 -11.01 -19.41 7.83
N TYR A 36 -10.46 -19.38 6.62
CA TYR A 36 -11.21 -18.99 5.44
C TYR A 36 -12.13 -20.12 4.96
N ALA A 37 -13.15 -19.77 4.18
CA ALA A 37 -14.06 -20.69 3.54
C ALA A 37 -13.32 -21.58 2.53
N ASP A 38 -12.47 -20.96 1.71
CA ASP A 38 -11.51 -21.66 0.87
C ASP A 38 -10.16 -21.88 1.57
N PRO A 39 -9.39 -22.91 1.16
CA PRO A 39 -8.04 -23.15 1.68
C PRO A 39 -7.09 -22.00 1.35
N ASP A 40 -6.13 -21.73 2.24
CA ASP A 40 -5.11 -20.67 2.07
C ASP A 40 -4.37 -20.80 0.73
N ALA A 41 -4.14 -22.02 0.24
CA ALA A 41 -3.53 -22.24 -1.08
C ALA A 41 -4.34 -21.63 -2.23
N LYS A 42 -5.68 -21.76 -2.22
CA LYS A 42 -6.55 -21.17 -3.25
C LYS A 42 -6.62 -19.66 -3.13
N ILE A 43 -6.60 -19.15 -1.89
CA ILE A 43 -6.47 -17.72 -1.64
C ILE A 43 -5.18 -17.19 -2.24
N LEU A 44 -4.04 -17.80 -1.92
CA LEU A 44 -2.74 -17.35 -2.40
C LEU A 44 -2.62 -17.39 -3.92
N ASP A 45 -3.07 -18.48 -4.56
CA ASP A 45 -3.08 -18.59 -6.01
C ASP A 45 -3.92 -17.46 -6.65
N TYR A 46 -5.05 -17.08 -6.03
CA TYR A 46 -5.84 -15.94 -6.49
C TYR A 46 -5.17 -14.58 -6.23
N GLN A 47 -4.45 -14.41 -5.12
CA GLN A 47 -3.68 -13.18 -4.85
C GLN A 47 -2.54 -13.04 -5.86
N ASP A 48 -1.83 -14.13 -6.15
CA ASP A 48 -0.77 -14.18 -7.16
C ASP A 48 -1.32 -13.91 -8.56
N PHE A 49 -2.49 -14.47 -8.90
CA PHE A 49 -3.20 -14.18 -10.14
C PHE A 49 -3.56 -12.69 -10.26
N LYS A 50 -4.03 -12.04 -9.19
CA LYS A 50 -4.31 -10.59 -9.21
C LYS A 50 -3.06 -9.78 -9.51
N GLU A 51 -1.91 -10.14 -8.95
CA GLU A 51 -0.64 -9.42 -9.22
C GLU A 51 -0.19 -9.65 -10.66
N TRP A 52 -0.26 -10.89 -11.13
CA TRP A 52 0.03 -11.25 -12.51
C TRP A 52 -0.84 -10.49 -13.51
N ALA A 53 -2.15 -10.40 -13.25
CA ALA A 53 -3.11 -9.69 -14.09
C ALA A 53 -2.86 -8.18 -14.06
N SER A 54 -2.61 -7.61 -12.88
CA SER A 54 -2.31 -6.18 -12.72
C SER A 54 -1.05 -5.78 -13.48
N ARG A 55 0.03 -6.57 -13.38
CA ARG A 55 1.25 -6.30 -14.13
C ARG A 55 1.02 -6.27 -15.63
N ARG A 56 0.20 -7.19 -16.15
CA ARG A 56 -0.15 -7.24 -17.59
C ARG A 56 -1.00 -6.07 -18.03
N TYR A 57 -1.86 -5.58 -17.16
CA TYR A 57 -2.63 -4.38 -17.41
C TYR A 57 -1.72 -3.15 -17.48
N PHE A 58 -0.81 -2.98 -16.53
CA PHE A 58 0.00 -1.76 -16.43
C PHE A 58 1.22 -1.73 -17.35
N LYS A 59 1.93 -2.86 -17.52
CA LYS A 59 3.18 -2.91 -18.31
C LYS A 59 3.05 -2.30 -19.73
N PRO A 60 2.03 -2.62 -20.56
CA PRO A 60 1.90 -2.01 -21.88
C PRO A 60 1.56 -0.52 -21.82
N GLN A 61 0.82 -0.06 -20.81
CA GLN A 61 0.51 1.36 -20.61
C GLN A 61 1.79 2.14 -20.27
N MET A 62 2.60 1.63 -19.36
CA MET A 62 3.88 2.26 -19.02
C MET A 62 4.83 2.29 -20.21
N ALA A 63 4.88 1.21 -21.00
CA ALA A 63 5.65 1.19 -22.24
C ALA A 63 5.12 2.22 -23.26
N ALA A 64 3.81 2.43 -23.34
CA ALA A 64 3.21 3.43 -24.23
C ALA A 64 3.55 4.87 -23.78
N ILE A 65 3.44 5.17 -22.48
CA ILE A 65 3.81 6.47 -21.91
C ILE A 65 5.29 6.76 -22.20
N ARG A 66 6.19 5.82 -21.89
CA ARG A 66 7.64 5.99 -22.13
C ARG A 66 8.00 6.16 -23.61
N ARG A 67 7.23 5.56 -24.53
CA ARG A 67 7.41 5.78 -25.98
C ARG A 67 6.94 7.16 -26.42
N ALA A 68 5.84 7.64 -25.85
CA ALA A 68 5.28 8.94 -26.18
C ALA A 68 6.13 10.08 -25.58
N ASP A 69 6.63 9.89 -24.37
CA ASP A 69 7.49 10.84 -23.67
C ASP A 69 8.55 10.11 -22.83
N PRO A 70 9.79 9.99 -23.35
CA PRO A 70 10.87 9.30 -22.64
C PRO A 70 11.45 10.10 -21.46
N ASN A 71 11.09 11.38 -21.32
CA ASN A 71 11.66 12.28 -20.31
C ASN A 71 10.77 12.45 -19.07
N HIS A 72 9.52 11.99 -19.11
CA HIS A 72 8.62 12.04 -17.96
C HIS A 72 8.77 10.81 -17.05
N LEU A 73 8.73 11.06 -15.74
CA LEU A 73 8.67 10.01 -14.73
C LEU A 73 7.28 9.36 -14.72
N VAL A 74 7.27 8.05 -14.48
CA VAL A 74 6.06 7.22 -14.51
C VAL A 74 5.88 6.49 -13.18
N THR A 75 4.67 6.48 -12.65
CA THR A 75 4.31 5.81 -11.39
C THR A 75 2.96 5.09 -11.47
N LEU A 76 2.63 4.39 -10.39
CA LEU A 76 1.30 3.86 -10.08
C LEU A 76 0.85 4.41 -8.74
N SER A 77 -0.35 4.98 -8.70
CA SER A 77 -1.01 5.39 -7.47
C SER A 77 -1.48 4.15 -6.70
N ASN A 78 -0.97 3.95 -5.47
CA ASN A 78 -1.28 2.79 -4.64
C ASN A 78 -2.09 3.17 -3.41
N HIS A 79 -3.13 2.40 -3.10
CA HIS A 79 -3.90 2.56 -1.87
C HIS A 79 -3.06 2.20 -0.62
N SER A 80 -3.38 2.77 0.54
CA SER A 80 -2.78 2.45 1.86
C SER A 80 -2.82 0.97 2.29
N ARG A 81 -3.59 0.12 1.59
CA ARG A 81 -3.75 -1.30 1.93
C ARG A 81 -2.65 -2.10 1.26
N THR A 82 -1.57 -2.33 1.99
CA THR A 82 -0.45 -3.15 1.55
C THR A 82 -0.63 -4.61 1.93
N SER A 83 0.17 -5.50 1.32
CA SER A 83 0.22 -6.91 1.69
C SER A 83 0.61 -7.10 3.16
N ILE A 84 1.61 -6.36 3.65
CA ILE A 84 2.04 -6.46 5.07
C ILE A 84 1.08 -5.76 6.04
N GLY A 85 0.12 -4.98 5.54
CA GLY A 85 -0.80 -4.13 6.29
C GLY A 85 -2.14 -4.78 6.65
N LEU A 86 -2.34 -6.06 6.30
CA LEU A 86 -3.62 -6.74 6.47
C LEU A 86 -3.86 -7.19 7.93
N TRP A 87 -5.13 -7.22 8.33
CA TRP A 87 -5.57 -7.77 9.63
C TRP A 87 -6.08 -9.21 9.47
N THR A 88 -6.34 -9.88 10.60
CA THR A 88 -6.91 -11.24 10.61
C THR A 88 -8.19 -11.32 9.75
N GLY A 89 -8.23 -12.26 8.81
CA GLY A 89 -9.38 -12.44 7.92
C GLY A 89 -9.45 -11.45 6.75
N ALA A 90 -8.41 -10.65 6.52
CA ALA A 90 -8.48 -9.52 5.57
C ALA A 90 -7.95 -9.81 4.15
N ALA A 91 -7.74 -11.07 3.77
CA ALA A 91 -7.23 -11.45 2.44
C ALA A 91 -7.94 -10.74 1.27
N ARG A 92 -9.29 -10.61 1.33
CA ARG A 92 -10.08 -9.93 0.30
C ARG A 92 -9.72 -8.46 0.07
N TYR A 93 -9.10 -7.81 1.06
CA TYR A 93 -8.78 -6.39 1.04
C TYR A 93 -7.42 -6.09 0.43
N PHE A 94 -6.63 -7.12 0.08
CA PHE A 94 -5.44 -6.93 -0.74
C PHE A 94 -5.82 -6.44 -2.13
N THR A 95 -5.31 -5.27 -2.53
CA THR A 95 -5.64 -4.59 -3.78
C THR A 95 -4.90 -5.15 -5.00
N GLY A 96 -4.14 -6.24 -4.83
CA GLY A 96 -3.79 -7.13 -5.92
C GLY A 96 -2.51 -6.81 -6.66
N PHE A 97 -1.76 -5.76 -6.36
CA PHE A 97 -0.41 -5.57 -6.92
C PHE A 97 0.54 -5.00 -5.87
N SER A 98 1.30 -5.87 -5.20
CA SER A 98 2.23 -5.44 -4.14
C SER A 98 3.20 -4.39 -4.67
N VAL A 99 3.33 -3.27 -3.97
CA VAL A 99 4.17 -2.13 -4.40
C VAL A 99 5.62 -2.53 -4.74
N PRO A 100 6.29 -3.43 -3.99
CA PRO A 100 7.63 -3.89 -4.36
C PRO A 100 7.72 -4.52 -5.76
N GLU A 101 6.69 -5.26 -6.20
CA GLU A 101 6.63 -5.93 -7.51
C GLU A 101 6.55 -4.94 -8.70
N GLN A 102 6.35 -3.66 -8.41
CA GLN A 102 6.25 -2.59 -9.40
C GLN A 102 7.63 -1.99 -9.72
N ALA A 103 8.68 -2.36 -8.99
CA ALA A 103 9.98 -1.68 -9.00
C ALA A 103 10.62 -1.56 -10.40
N ASP A 104 10.38 -2.50 -11.30
CA ASP A 104 10.92 -2.46 -12.66
C ASP A 104 10.03 -1.67 -13.65
N LEU A 105 8.80 -1.35 -13.28
CA LEU A 105 7.83 -0.64 -14.12
C LEU A 105 7.88 0.88 -13.90
N VAL A 106 8.01 1.31 -12.65
CA VAL A 106 7.87 2.72 -12.23
C VAL A 106 9.21 3.38 -11.95
N ASP A 107 9.28 4.69 -12.06
CA ASP A 107 10.49 5.47 -11.73
C ASP A 107 10.53 5.88 -10.25
N TYR A 108 9.37 5.99 -9.61
CA TYR A 108 9.19 6.19 -8.17
C TYR A 108 7.94 5.44 -7.69
N PHE A 109 7.81 5.20 -6.39
CA PHE A 109 6.60 4.62 -5.81
C PHE A 109 5.69 5.74 -5.31
N ALA A 110 4.39 5.66 -5.62
CA ALA A 110 3.37 6.53 -5.05
C ALA A 110 2.43 5.72 -4.17
N VAL A 111 2.15 6.21 -2.96
CA VAL A 111 1.25 5.55 -2.00
C VAL A 111 0.32 6.56 -1.33
N HIS A 112 -0.88 6.11 -0.97
CA HIS A 112 -1.91 6.92 -0.32
C HIS A 112 -1.96 6.60 1.17
N GLU A 113 -2.12 7.61 2.03
CA GLU A 113 -2.18 7.50 3.50
C GLU A 113 -3.21 8.48 4.07
N ASN A 114 -4.48 8.08 4.03
CA ASN A 114 -5.60 8.87 4.54
C ASN A 114 -6.10 8.32 5.87
N HIS A 115 -5.99 9.13 6.91
CA HIS A 115 -6.32 8.77 8.29
C HIS A 115 -7.25 9.80 8.93
N THR A 116 -7.82 9.42 10.06
CA THR A 116 -8.69 10.31 10.86
C THR A 116 -8.40 10.13 12.35
N ASP A 117 -8.46 11.22 13.11
CA ASP A 117 -8.25 11.22 14.56
C ASP A 117 -9.27 10.36 15.32
N ALA A 118 -10.47 10.18 14.75
CA ALA A 118 -11.51 9.29 15.25
C ALA A 118 -11.10 7.80 15.29
N LYS A 119 -10.08 7.40 14.52
CA LYS A 119 -9.65 6.00 14.39
C LYS A 119 -8.26 5.76 14.95
N GLN A 120 -7.35 6.72 14.78
CA GLN A 120 -5.94 6.53 15.05
C GLN A 120 -5.29 7.83 15.57
N LYS A 121 -4.33 7.68 16.49
CA LYS A 121 -3.47 8.79 16.89
C LYS A 121 -2.45 9.06 15.78
N ALA A 122 -2.05 10.32 15.61
CA ALA A 122 -1.08 10.73 14.59
C ALA A 122 0.26 9.97 14.72
N GLU A 123 0.72 9.67 15.95
CA GLU A 123 1.94 8.87 16.17
C GLU A 123 1.83 7.46 15.58
N ASP A 124 0.69 6.78 15.74
CA ASP A 124 0.48 5.44 15.20
C ASP A 124 0.37 5.46 13.67
N VAL A 125 -0.19 6.54 13.12
CA VAL A 125 -0.21 6.80 11.68
C VAL A 125 1.22 6.94 11.16
N VAL A 126 2.04 7.79 11.78
CA VAL A 126 3.46 7.99 11.41
C VAL A 126 4.21 6.66 11.39
N ARG A 127 4.07 5.84 12.44
CA ARG A 127 4.70 4.51 12.51
C ARG A 127 4.29 3.63 11.32
N GLY A 128 3.00 3.63 10.99
CA GLY A 128 2.46 2.91 9.84
C GLY A 128 3.07 3.39 8.52
N MET A 129 3.08 4.70 8.30
CA MET A 129 3.62 5.32 7.09
C MET A 129 5.12 5.03 6.91
N ILE A 130 5.90 5.08 7.99
CA ILE A 130 7.32 4.70 7.96
C ILE A 130 7.45 3.27 7.43
N LEU A 131 6.77 2.30 8.04
CA LEU A 131 6.87 0.90 7.63
C LEU A 131 6.38 0.69 6.19
N HIS A 132 5.32 1.38 5.78
CA HIS A 132 4.81 1.31 4.40
C HIS A 132 5.84 1.83 3.39
N ALA A 133 6.41 3.02 3.59
CA ALA A 133 7.43 3.57 2.70
C ALA A 133 8.65 2.65 2.60
N ARG A 134 9.07 2.05 3.73
CA ARG A 134 10.19 1.10 3.77
C ARG A 134 9.85 -0.20 3.04
N PHE A 135 8.63 -0.70 3.19
CA PHE A 135 8.15 -1.89 2.50
C PHE A 135 8.13 -1.71 0.99
N CYS A 136 7.69 -0.55 0.46
CA CYS A 136 7.69 -0.26 -0.98
C CYS A 136 9.06 -0.52 -1.63
N CYS A 137 10.14 -0.25 -0.90
CA CYS A 137 11.51 -0.41 -1.37
C CYS A 137 12.10 -1.83 -1.22
N ALA A 138 11.29 -2.86 -0.91
CA ALA A 138 11.80 -4.21 -0.61
C ALA A 138 12.56 -4.87 -1.78
N PHE A 139 12.25 -4.52 -3.04
CA PHE A 139 12.96 -5.03 -4.24
C PHE A 139 13.89 -4.04 -4.91
N GLY A 140 13.57 -2.76 -4.83
CA GLY A 140 14.36 -1.72 -5.45
C GLY A 140 14.24 -0.44 -4.66
N ARG A 141 15.38 0.20 -4.39
CA ARG A 141 15.39 1.53 -3.77
C ARG A 141 14.99 2.55 -4.83
N LYS A 142 13.81 3.13 -4.67
CA LYS A 142 13.30 4.23 -5.49
C LYS A 142 12.75 5.33 -4.58
N PRO A 143 12.63 6.59 -5.07
CA PRO A 143 11.90 7.62 -4.34
C PRO A 143 10.48 7.13 -4.00
N VAL A 144 10.02 7.44 -2.80
CA VAL A 144 8.64 7.14 -2.35
C VAL A 144 7.93 8.46 -2.12
N ILE A 145 6.78 8.64 -2.76
CA ILE A 145 5.94 9.82 -2.60
C ILE A 145 4.64 9.40 -1.93
N PHE A 146 4.30 10.06 -0.83
CA PHE A 146 2.94 10.00 -0.29
C PHE A 146 2.06 10.91 -1.15
N GLU A 147 1.53 10.36 -2.24
CA GLU A 147 0.84 11.11 -3.30
C GLU A 147 -0.55 11.59 -2.85
N GLU A 148 -1.18 10.87 -1.94
CA GLU A 148 -2.42 11.32 -1.31
C GLU A 148 -2.28 11.09 0.19
N PHE A 149 -2.17 12.14 0.99
CA PHE A 149 -2.19 11.98 2.45
C PHE A 149 -3.13 12.96 3.14
N THR A 150 -3.73 12.48 4.23
CA THR A 150 -4.71 13.20 5.02
C THR A 150 -4.62 12.78 6.48
N PHE A 151 -4.73 13.73 7.41
CA PHE A 151 -5.12 13.49 8.80
C PHE A 151 -6.38 14.30 9.12
N GLY A 152 -7.54 13.68 8.97
CA GLY A 152 -8.84 14.31 9.21
C GLY A 152 -9.18 14.43 10.68
N SER A 153 -9.64 15.60 11.10
CA SER A 153 -10.22 15.90 12.41
C SER A 153 -11.31 16.98 12.25
N GLN A 154 -12.22 17.08 13.23
CA GLN A 154 -13.16 18.22 13.34
C GLN A 154 -12.47 19.49 13.87
N ASP A 155 -11.36 19.31 14.58
CA ASP A 155 -10.47 20.37 15.04
C ASP A 155 -9.37 20.62 14.00
N GLU A 156 -9.38 21.81 13.41
CA GLU A 156 -8.41 22.22 12.37
C GLU A 156 -6.97 22.26 12.87
N GLN A 157 -6.73 22.54 14.15
CA GLN A 157 -5.38 22.52 14.69
C GLN A 157 -4.85 21.09 14.79
N LYS A 158 -5.70 20.13 15.17
CA LYS A 158 -5.32 18.71 15.14
C LYS A 158 -5.04 18.20 13.73
N VAL A 159 -5.76 18.69 12.71
CA VAL A 159 -5.41 18.42 11.31
C VAL A 159 -4.01 18.94 11.03
N ALA A 160 -3.75 20.22 11.32
CA ALA A 160 -2.47 20.85 11.03
C ALA A 160 -1.29 20.16 11.75
N ASP A 161 -1.49 19.79 13.02
CA ASP A 161 -0.49 19.09 13.82
C ASP A 161 -0.29 17.65 13.36
N GLY A 162 -1.36 16.90 13.12
CA GLY A 162 -1.29 15.51 12.66
C GLY A 162 -0.63 15.39 11.30
N GLN A 163 -1.02 16.23 10.33
CA GLN A 163 -0.40 16.23 8.99
C GLN A 163 1.06 16.70 9.04
N ALA A 164 1.39 17.66 9.90
CA ALA A 164 2.79 18.05 10.12
C ALA A 164 3.62 16.92 10.74
N GLN A 165 3.04 16.15 11.67
CA GLN A 165 3.68 14.97 12.25
C GLN A 165 3.90 13.88 11.20
N MET A 166 2.93 13.64 10.31
CA MET A 166 3.08 12.70 9.18
C MET A 166 4.26 13.06 8.29
N VAL A 167 4.37 14.34 7.88
CA VAL A 167 5.48 14.83 7.06
C VAL A 167 6.81 14.68 7.78
N ARG A 168 6.95 15.26 8.98
CA ARG A 168 8.21 15.24 9.73
C ARG A 168 8.65 13.82 10.11
N GLY A 169 7.71 12.99 10.54
CA GLY A 169 7.97 11.62 10.97
C GLY A 169 8.40 10.70 9.85
N THR A 170 8.21 11.09 8.59
CA THR A 170 8.61 10.31 7.41
C THR A 170 9.78 10.90 6.63
N VAL A 171 10.40 11.98 7.13
CA VAL A 171 11.68 12.48 6.62
C VAL A 171 12.74 11.37 6.74
N GLY A 172 13.50 11.17 5.65
CA GLY A 172 14.47 10.07 5.54
C GLY A 172 13.86 8.69 5.26
N HIS A 173 12.55 8.64 4.98
CA HIS A 173 11.82 7.45 4.53
C HIS A 173 11.05 7.68 3.23
N ALA A 174 10.56 8.90 3.02
CA ALA A 174 9.92 9.36 1.79
C ALA A 174 10.68 10.53 1.15
N SER A 175 10.35 10.78 -0.11
CA SER A 175 10.93 11.80 -0.98
C SER A 175 9.95 12.90 -1.36
N GLY A 176 8.66 12.75 -1.02
CA GLY A 176 7.63 13.76 -1.31
C GLY A 176 6.30 13.46 -0.62
N TRP A 177 5.49 14.52 -0.48
CA TRP A 177 4.18 14.49 0.15
C TRP A 177 3.22 15.41 -0.62
N MET A 178 2.08 14.87 -1.07
CA MET A 178 1.03 15.62 -1.75
C MET A 178 -0.27 15.50 -0.95
N ASN A 179 -0.76 16.65 -0.50
CA ASN A 179 -1.91 16.74 0.39
C ASN A 179 -3.21 16.52 -0.37
N TRP A 180 -4.11 15.76 0.25
CA TRP A 180 -5.50 15.68 -0.17
C TRP A 180 -6.36 16.42 0.87
N PHE A 181 -6.91 17.61 0.60
CA PHE A 181 -7.07 18.27 -0.70
C PHE A 181 -6.37 19.64 -0.78
N LEU A 182 -6.25 20.19 -1.98
CA LEU A 182 -5.99 21.63 -2.11
C LEU A 182 -7.17 22.44 -1.52
N GLN A 183 -8.40 22.08 -1.89
CA GLN A 183 -9.68 22.60 -1.39
C GLN A 183 -10.70 21.47 -1.33
N PHE A 184 -11.64 21.51 -0.38
CA PHE A 184 -12.75 20.57 -0.39
C PHE A 184 -13.70 20.85 -1.55
N GLN A 185 -14.32 19.81 -2.06
CA GLN A 185 -15.42 19.97 -2.99
C GLN A 185 -16.64 20.49 -2.23
N HIS A 186 -17.29 21.54 -2.75
CA HIS A 186 -18.55 22.09 -2.22
C HIS A 186 -19.74 21.11 -2.23
N ASN A 187 -19.60 19.92 -2.82
CA ASN A 187 -20.71 19.00 -2.99
C ASN A 187 -20.98 18.22 -1.70
N GLU A 188 -22.03 18.62 -0.96
CA GLU A 188 -22.51 17.96 0.27
C GLU A 188 -22.84 16.46 0.09
N LYS A 189 -23.04 15.98 -1.16
CA LYS A 189 -23.30 14.56 -1.47
C LYS A 189 -22.03 13.74 -1.73
N ALA A 190 -20.86 14.38 -1.81
CA ALA A 190 -19.59 13.66 -1.90
C ALA A 190 -19.27 13.09 -0.51
N GLY A 191 -19.70 11.85 -0.25
CA GLY A 191 -19.59 11.14 1.03
C GLY A 191 -18.17 10.83 1.52
N ASN A 192 -17.17 11.63 1.17
CA ASN A 192 -15.79 11.48 1.59
C ASN A 192 -15.52 12.39 2.79
N LEU A 193 -15.55 11.79 3.99
CA LEU A 193 -14.97 12.25 5.25
C LEU A 193 -15.23 13.74 5.62
N PRO A 194 -16.04 14.04 6.66
CA PRO A 194 -16.43 15.41 7.04
C PRO A 194 -15.30 16.24 7.68
N TYR A 195 -14.03 15.92 7.41
CA TYR A 195 -12.90 16.39 8.19
C TYR A 195 -11.98 17.29 7.35
N ARG A 196 -11.74 18.51 7.82
CA ARG A 196 -11.09 19.61 7.09
C ARG A 196 -9.57 19.43 6.90
N SER A 197 -9.11 18.56 5.99
CA SER A 197 -7.69 18.38 5.61
C SER A 197 -7.14 19.30 4.51
N ALA A 198 -7.96 20.25 4.02
CA ALA A 198 -7.60 21.07 2.87
C ALA A 198 -6.55 22.12 3.23
N VAL A 199 -5.71 22.46 2.26
CA VAL A 199 -4.72 23.57 2.38
C VAL A 199 -5.42 24.92 2.37
N LEU A 200 -6.49 25.05 1.58
CA LEU A 200 -7.25 26.27 1.39
C LEU A 200 -8.73 26.04 1.73
N THR A 201 -9.36 27.10 2.22
CA THR A 201 -10.82 27.23 2.33
C THR A 201 -11.44 27.54 0.96
N ASP A 202 -12.77 27.58 0.90
CA ASP A 202 -13.53 27.81 -0.33
C ASP A 202 -13.27 29.18 -0.96
N ASP A 203 -12.93 30.19 -0.15
CA ASP A 203 -12.54 31.55 -0.58
C ASP A 203 -11.04 31.67 -0.91
N PHE A 204 -10.32 30.55 -1.03
CA PHE A 204 -8.87 30.48 -1.26
C PHE A 204 -8.00 31.07 -0.14
N SER A 205 -8.57 31.29 1.05
CA SER A 205 -7.81 31.64 2.24
C SER A 205 -7.08 30.39 2.78
N PRO A 206 -5.86 30.54 3.35
CA PRO A 206 -5.15 29.39 3.91
C PRO A 206 -5.82 28.87 5.19
N THR A 207 -5.98 27.56 5.31
CA THR A 207 -6.40 26.92 6.57
C THR A 207 -5.26 26.89 7.59
N ALA A 208 -5.54 26.43 8.82
CA ALA A 208 -4.49 26.13 9.80
C ALA A 208 -3.42 25.17 9.23
N TRP A 209 -3.86 24.16 8.46
CA TRP A 209 -2.95 23.27 7.76
C TRP A 209 -2.20 24.00 6.64
N GLY A 210 -2.85 24.82 5.82
CA GLY A 210 -2.17 25.55 4.75
C GLY A 210 -1.04 26.47 5.25
N LEU A 211 -1.28 27.17 6.37
CA LEU A 211 -0.24 27.96 7.03
C LEU A 211 0.91 27.08 7.56
N ARG A 212 0.59 25.92 8.15
CA ARG A 212 1.59 24.97 8.65
C ARG A 212 2.41 24.34 7.51
N ALA A 213 1.77 23.95 6.42
CA ALA A 213 2.39 23.38 5.22
C ALA A 213 3.38 24.37 4.60
N LYS A 214 3.02 25.66 4.51
CA LYS A 214 3.94 26.72 4.05
C LYS A 214 5.22 26.78 4.87
N ASN A 215 5.12 26.61 6.19
CA ASN A 215 6.30 26.58 7.07
C ASN A 215 7.11 25.29 6.90
N LEU A 216 6.44 24.14 6.77
CA LEU A 216 7.09 22.85 6.51
C LEU A 216 7.88 22.86 5.21
N ILE A 217 7.37 23.47 4.14
CA ILE A 217 8.10 23.58 2.87
C ILE A 217 9.48 24.25 3.09
N ARG A 218 9.54 25.31 3.89
CA ARG A 218 10.81 25.99 4.23
C ARG A 218 11.72 25.12 5.09
N GLU A 219 11.15 24.38 6.03
CA GLU A 219 11.88 23.42 6.87
C GLU A 219 12.50 22.30 6.01
N LEU A 220 11.75 21.77 5.05
CA LEU A 220 12.19 20.67 4.20
C LEU A 220 13.23 21.10 3.14
N GLN A 221 13.25 22.37 2.73
CA GLN A 221 14.26 22.90 1.80
C GLN A 221 15.69 22.80 2.33
N SER A 222 15.87 22.78 3.66
CA SER A 222 17.17 22.64 4.31
C SER A 222 17.36 21.28 4.99
N ALA A 223 16.36 20.40 4.97
CA ALA A 223 16.43 19.10 5.61
C ALA A 223 17.19 18.08 4.75
N ASP A 224 17.91 17.17 5.42
CA ASP A 224 18.42 15.97 4.75
C ASP A 224 17.26 14.97 4.56
N LEU A 225 16.81 14.84 3.31
CA LEU A 225 15.78 13.88 2.93
C LEU A 225 16.36 12.50 2.57
N SER A 226 17.68 12.32 2.72
CA SER A 226 18.35 11.07 2.38
C SER A 226 17.79 9.91 3.21
N ARG A 227 17.67 8.76 2.55
CA ARG A 227 17.13 7.57 3.19
C ARG A 227 18.07 7.10 4.31
N GLN A 228 17.54 6.97 5.51
CA GLN A 228 18.29 6.42 6.63
C GLN A 228 18.59 4.91 6.40
N PRO A 229 19.83 4.44 6.63
CA PRO A 229 20.15 3.01 6.56
C PRO A 229 19.28 2.18 7.52
N ALA A 230 18.92 0.97 7.13
CA ALA A 230 18.21 0.05 8.01
C ALA A 230 19.15 -0.52 9.07
N LYS A 231 18.63 -0.67 10.29
CA LYS A 231 19.31 -1.39 11.38
C LYS A 231 18.82 -2.84 11.48
N THR A 232 17.67 -3.15 10.90
CA THR A 232 17.09 -4.49 10.92
C THR A 232 16.34 -4.76 9.62
N VAL A 233 16.31 -6.02 9.22
CA VAL A 233 15.55 -6.50 8.06
C VAL A 233 14.61 -7.61 8.53
N ILE A 234 13.32 -7.49 8.24
CA ILE A 234 12.33 -8.51 8.55
C ILE A 234 12.07 -9.38 7.31
N GLU A 235 12.20 -10.69 7.49
CA GLU A 235 11.69 -11.69 6.54
C GLU A 235 10.17 -11.75 6.67
N VAL A 236 9.46 -11.59 5.56
CA VAL A 236 8.00 -11.67 5.52
C VAL A 236 7.56 -12.85 4.67
N SER A 237 6.42 -13.46 5.02
CA SER A 237 5.87 -14.61 4.31
C SER A 237 4.65 -14.20 3.52
N ARG A 238 4.64 -14.47 2.20
CA ARG A 238 3.46 -14.20 1.36
C ARG A 238 2.21 -14.91 1.89
N GLU A 239 2.34 -16.16 2.33
CA GLU A 239 1.24 -16.93 2.92
C GLU A 239 0.65 -16.22 4.13
N LYS A 240 1.50 -15.80 5.06
CA LYS A 240 1.07 -15.10 6.27
C LYS A 240 0.43 -13.74 5.96
N GLU A 241 1.00 -12.99 5.02
CA GLU A 241 0.58 -11.62 4.74
C GLU A 241 -0.64 -11.55 3.81
N LEU A 242 -0.79 -12.48 2.86
CA LEU A 242 -1.86 -12.47 1.85
C LEU A 242 -3.05 -13.38 2.18
N ALA A 243 -2.88 -14.32 3.12
CA ALA A 243 -3.95 -15.10 3.75
C ALA A 243 -3.88 -15.00 5.30
N PRO A 244 -4.00 -13.78 5.88
CA PRO A 244 -3.70 -13.55 7.29
C PRO A 244 -4.71 -14.20 8.24
N ARG A 245 -4.26 -15.23 8.97
CA ARG A 245 -4.95 -15.79 10.15
C ARG A 245 -4.62 -15.05 11.45
N THR A 246 -3.57 -14.24 11.42
CA THR A 246 -3.16 -13.34 12.49
C THR A 246 -2.93 -11.95 11.94
N LEU A 247 -2.66 -10.99 12.82
CA LEU A 247 -2.26 -9.65 12.42
C LEU A 247 -1.03 -9.69 11.49
N GLY A 248 -1.08 -8.95 10.37
CA GLY A 248 0.03 -8.81 9.43
C GLY A 248 1.25 -8.15 10.07
N THR A 249 2.36 -8.14 9.34
CA THR A 249 3.65 -7.67 9.87
C THR A 249 3.62 -6.19 10.24
N GLN A 250 3.12 -5.30 9.37
CA GLN A 250 3.05 -3.86 9.66
C GLN A 250 2.23 -3.55 10.93
N PRO A 251 0.96 -4.00 11.07
CA PRO A 251 0.20 -3.71 12.28
C PRO A 251 0.77 -4.40 13.53
N THR A 252 1.44 -5.55 13.40
CA THR A 252 2.17 -6.18 14.51
C THR A 252 3.33 -5.31 14.99
N VAL A 253 4.17 -4.83 14.06
CA VAL A 253 5.31 -3.96 14.39
C VAL A 253 4.83 -2.62 14.94
N CYS A 254 3.77 -2.02 14.38
CA CYS A 254 3.19 -0.78 14.91
C CYS A 254 2.70 -0.93 16.35
N ARG A 255 1.98 -2.02 16.66
CA ARG A 255 1.50 -2.31 18.02
C ARG A 255 2.65 -2.46 19.02
N ASP A 256 3.70 -3.15 18.61
CA ASP A 256 4.84 -3.50 19.45
C ASP A 256 6.08 -2.66 19.12
N TRP A 257 5.91 -1.39 18.74
CA TRP A 257 6.95 -0.54 18.14
C TRP A 257 8.30 -0.57 18.87
N GLY A 258 8.28 -0.46 20.20
CA GLY A 258 9.47 -0.45 21.06
C GLY A 258 10.21 -1.79 21.17
N LYS A 259 9.63 -2.90 20.70
CA LYS A 259 10.29 -4.22 20.66
C LYS A 259 11.18 -4.40 19.43
N TYR A 260 11.12 -3.48 18.47
CA TYR A 260 11.87 -3.56 17.21
C TYR A 260 12.92 -2.46 17.14
N VAL A 261 14.01 -2.75 16.42
CA VAL A 261 15.07 -1.77 16.14
C VAL A 261 14.78 -1.07 14.82
N HIS A 262 14.67 0.25 14.87
CA HIS A 262 14.35 1.11 13.73
C HIS A 262 15.55 1.95 13.28
N PRO A 263 15.65 2.30 11.97
CA PRO A 263 14.68 2.00 10.93
C PRO A 263 14.83 0.58 10.36
N MET A 264 13.74 0.06 9.81
CA MET A 264 13.59 -1.34 9.41
C MET A 264 13.35 -1.46 7.91
N ASP A 265 13.89 -2.50 7.28
CA ASP A 265 13.61 -2.91 5.91
C ASP A 265 12.94 -4.29 5.87
N PHE A 266 12.44 -4.68 4.70
CA PHE A 266 11.72 -5.92 4.51
C PHE A 266 12.33 -6.75 3.38
N ARG A 267 12.32 -8.06 3.54
CA ARG A 267 12.58 -9.04 2.47
C ARG A 267 11.26 -9.68 2.09
N TRP A 268 10.67 -9.15 1.02
CA TRP A 268 9.42 -9.64 0.44
C TRP A 268 9.71 -10.80 -0.51
N PRO A 269 9.03 -11.96 -0.43
CA PRO A 269 9.21 -13.00 -1.44
C PRO A 269 8.53 -12.58 -2.75
N ARG A 270 9.25 -12.74 -3.87
CA ARG A 270 8.72 -12.41 -5.20
C ARG A 270 7.64 -13.39 -5.59
N ASN A 271 6.57 -12.90 -6.20
CA ASN A 271 5.62 -13.74 -6.91
C ASN A 271 6.31 -14.38 -8.12
N GLU A 272 6.52 -15.69 -8.08
CA GLU A 272 7.22 -16.43 -9.13
C GLU A 272 6.48 -16.40 -10.48
N TRP A 273 5.15 -16.23 -10.44
CA TRP A 273 4.30 -16.21 -11.63
C TRP A 273 4.23 -14.85 -12.28
N ILE A 274 4.73 -13.78 -11.65
CA ILE A 274 4.48 -12.40 -12.09
C ILE A 274 4.87 -12.15 -13.56
N ASP A 275 5.93 -12.79 -14.04
CA ASP A 275 6.41 -12.69 -15.43
C ASP A 275 6.05 -13.89 -16.32
N LEU A 276 5.25 -14.85 -15.82
CA LEU A 276 4.75 -15.99 -16.59
C LEU A 276 4.16 -15.47 -17.90
N ARG A 277 4.62 -15.96 -19.06
CA ARG A 277 4.04 -15.66 -20.37
C ARG A 277 3.08 -16.78 -20.77
N LEU A 278 1.86 -16.40 -21.18
CA LEU A 278 0.99 -17.36 -21.84
C LEU A 278 1.53 -17.51 -23.26
N LEU A 279 1.73 -18.75 -23.69
CA LEU A 279 2.03 -19.00 -25.09
C LEU A 279 0.78 -18.61 -25.87
N GLU A 280 0.90 -17.70 -26.83
CA GLU A 280 -0.16 -17.50 -27.81
C GLU A 280 -0.31 -18.83 -28.56
N GLU A 281 -1.54 -19.35 -28.65
CA GLU A 281 -1.84 -20.44 -29.57
C GLU A 281 -1.41 -19.99 -30.97
N ARG A 282 -0.54 -20.78 -31.60
CA ARG A 282 -0.12 -20.59 -32.98
C ARG A 282 -1.25 -20.87 -33.94
#